data_AF-A0A1I2T1L4-F1
#
_entry.id   AF-A0A1I2T1L4-F1
#
_cell.length_a   1.000
_cell.length_b   1.000
_cell.length_c   1.000
_cell.angle_alpha   90.00
_cell.angle_beta   90.00
_cell.angle_gamma   90.00
#
_symmetry.space_group_name_H-M   'P 1'
#
loop_
_entity.id
_entity.type
_entity.pdbx_description
1 polymer ?
#
loop_
_entity_poly.entity_id
_entity_poly.type
_entity_poly.pdbx_seq_one_letter_code
_entity_poly.pdbx_strand_id
1 'polypeptide(L)'
;MVDDTERELSLGVPQQILDSLPEDGGSAKADMKRAVEGLESRLNQLLVSAESDAQAAGHVVDFVEHLEDRMETYDEFVPELRAWGQSPIYAIAWRNLQADLVMQIHEHEWLAEHIDRERNYRLVEDGIRFGKR
;
A
#
# COMPACT_ATOMS: atom_id res chain seq x y z
N MET A 1 -0.22 9.31 -24.46
CA MET A 1 0.68 9.78 -23.40
C MET A 1 -0.19 10.46 -22.39
N VAL A 2 -0.37 9.82 -21.24
CA VAL A 2 -0.92 10.46 -20.04
C VAL A 2 0.05 11.58 -19.67
N ASP A 3 -0.44 12.78 -19.37
CA ASP A 3 0.41 13.90 -18.94
C ASP A 3 1.08 13.55 -17.61
N ASP A 4 2.30 14.00 -17.34
CA ASP A 4 3.02 13.64 -16.09
C ASP A 4 2.21 14.05 -14.84
N THR A 5 1.41 15.11 -14.95
CA THR A 5 0.49 15.59 -13.92
C THR A 5 -0.71 14.67 -13.67
N GLU A 6 -1.12 13.87 -14.66
CA GLU A 6 -2.21 12.88 -14.52
C GLU A 6 -1.71 11.57 -13.86
N ARG A 7 -0.39 11.37 -13.79
CA ARG A 7 0.23 10.20 -13.16
C ARG A 7 0.53 10.37 -11.68
N GLU A 8 0.47 11.58 -11.15
CA GLU A 8 0.69 11.83 -9.72
C GLU A 8 -0.43 11.21 -8.88
N LEU A 9 -0.02 10.58 -7.79
CA LEU A 9 -0.91 10.02 -6.77
C LEU A 9 -0.89 10.91 -5.54
N SER A 10 -2.06 11.04 -4.91
CA SER A 10 -2.17 11.65 -3.59
C SER A 10 -2.63 10.58 -2.61
N LEU A 11 -1.79 10.32 -1.62
CA LEU A 11 -2.04 9.36 -0.56
C LEU A 11 -2.23 10.10 0.77
N GLY A 12 -3.22 9.67 1.53
CA GLY A 12 -3.57 10.27 2.82
C GLY A 12 -3.69 9.26 3.94
N VAL A 13 -3.55 9.74 5.18
CA VAL A 13 -4.00 8.97 6.35
C VAL A 13 -5.46 9.34 6.64
N PRO A 14 -6.41 8.39 6.58
CA PRO A 14 -7.80 8.65 6.93
C PRO A 14 -7.96 9.18 8.35
N GLN A 15 -8.81 10.20 8.50
CA GLN A 15 -9.09 10.79 9.81
C GLN A 15 -9.63 9.74 10.80
N GLN A 16 -10.44 8.80 10.33
CA GLN A 16 -11.00 7.71 11.14
C GLN A 16 -9.90 6.82 11.75
N ILE A 17 -8.79 6.59 11.04
CA ILE A 17 -7.64 5.84 11.57
C ILE A 17 -6.93 6.66 12.65
N LEU A 18 -6.73 7.96 12.42
CA LEU A 18 -6.12 8.85 13.42
C LEU A 18 -6.98 8.95 14.68
N ASP A 19 -8.30 8.98 14.54
CA ASP A 19 -9.24 9.06 15.66
C ASP A 19 -9.36 7.75 16.42
N SER A 20 -8.98 6.62 15.81
CA SER A 20 -8.93 5.32 16.49
C SER A 20 -7.76 5.18 17.48
N LEU A 21 -6.76 6.05 17.37
CA LEU A 21 -5.58 6.00 18.22
C LEU A 21 -5.89 6.52 19.63
N PRO A 22 -5.26 5.94 20.68
CA PRO A 22 -5.34 6.47 22.04
C PRO A 22 -5.01 7.96 22.16
N GLU A 23 -5.55 8.64 23.17
CA GLU A 23 -5.38 10.09 23.38
C GLU A 23 -3.92 10.53 23.55
N ASP A 24 -3.08 9.68 24.15
CA ASP A 24 -1.63 9.86 24.31
C ASP A 24 -0.83 9.47 23.05
N GLY A 25 -1.49 8.98 21.99
CA GLY A 25 -0.89 8.56 20.72
C GLY A 25 -0.46 9.70 19.79
N GLY A 26 -0.19 10.90 20.31
CA GLY A 26 0.19 12.07 19.51
C GLY A 26 1.42 11.83 18.60
N SER A 27 2.41 11.08 19.09
CA SER A 27 3.56 10.66 18.27
C SER A 27 3.16 9.72 17.15
N ALA A 28 2.32 8.71 17.45
CA ALA A 28 1.85 7.74 16.47
C ALA A 28 1.08 8.39 15.30
N LYS A 29 0.27 9.42 15.59
CA LYS A 29 -0.41 10.22 14.55
C LYS A 29 0.58 10.87 13.59
N ALA A 30 1.63 11.50 14.14
CA ALA A 30 2.65 12.16 13.34
C ALA A 30 3.50 11.16 12.54
N ASP A 31 3.78 10.00 13.12
CA ASP A 31 4.57 8.94 12.47
C ASP A 31 3.82 8.32 11.29
N MET A 32 2.51 8.08 11.42
CA MET A 32 1.67 7.62 10.30
C MET A 32 1.65 8.62 9.15
N LYS A 33 1.45 9.91 9.44
CA LYS A 33 1.46 10.97 8.41
C LYS A 33 2.79 11.03 7.68
N ARG A 34 3.90 11.06 8.43
CA ARG A 34 5.25 11.08 7.85
C ARG A 34 5.54 9.83 7.03
N ALA A 35 5.06 8.66 7.47
CA ALA A 35 5.22 7.43 6.71
C ALA A 35 4.48 7.51 5.37
N VAL A 36 3.22 7.98 5.36
CA VAL A 36 2.45 8.15 4.12
C VAL A 36 3.07 9.19 3.20
N GLU A 37 3.50 10.35 3.71
CA GLU A 37 4.19 11.38 2.92
C GLU A 37 5.45 10.82 2.24
N GLY A 38 6.26 10.04 2.96
CA GLY A 38 7.45 9.41 2.41
C GLY A 38 7.15 8.35 1.35
N LEU A 39 6.08 7.57 1.57
CA LEU A 39 5.59 6.57 0.63
C LEU A 39 5.06 7.21 -0.66
N GLU A 40 4.20 8.22 -0.55
CA GLU A 40 3.67 9.02 -1.66
C GLU A 40 4.81 9.60 -2.50
N SER A 41 5.77 10.27 -1.85
CA SER A 41 6.90 10.89 -2.54
C SER A 41 7.72 9.87 -3.31
N ARG A 42 8.00 8.70 -2.71
CA ARG A 42 8.75 7.62 -3.37
C ARG A 42 7.99 7.04 -4.55
N LEU A 43 6.68 6.80 -4.40
CA LEU A 43 5.87 6.21 -5.45
C LEU A 43 5.74 7.17 -6.64
N ASN A 44 5.47 8.45 -6.40
CA ASN A 44 5.42 9.47 -7.44
C ASN A 44 6.75 9.61 -8.19
N GLN A 45 7.89 9.54 -7.49
CA GLN A 45 9.21 9.51 -8.15
C GLN A 45 9.36 8.31 -9.09
N LEU A 46 8.92 7.12 -8.68
CA LEU A 46 8.97 5.92 -9.52
C LEU A 46 8.07 6.08 -10.76
N LEU A 47 6.86 6.61 -10.60
CA LEU A 47 5.91 6.85 -11.68
C LEU A 47 6.44 7.85 -12.71
N VAL A 48 7.03 8.96 -12.27
CA VAL A 48 7.65 9.96 -13.15
C VAL A 48 8.88 9.40 -13.86
N SER A 49 9.66 8.57 -13.18
CA SER A 49 10.87 7.96 -13.77
C SER A 49 10.60 6.84 -14.76
N ALA A 50 9.37 6.32 -14.81
CA ALA A 50 9.02 5.18 -15.63
C ALA A 50 9.00 5.53 -17.13
N GLU A 51 9.70 4.72 -17.93
CA GLU A 51 9.80 4.84 -19.38
C GLU A 51 8.53 4.40 -20.12
N SER A 52 7.61 3.72 -19.42
CA SER A 52 6.34 3.25 -19.99
C SER A 52 5.27 3.03 -18.93
N ASP A 53 4.00 3.02 -19.34
CA ASP A 53 2.86 2.71 -18.46
C ASP A 53 2.96 1.29 -17.88
N ALA A 54 3.54 0.33 -18.62
CA ALA A 54 3.78 -1.02 -18.12
C ALA A 54 4.83 -1.05 -17.00
N GLN A 55 5.93 -0.30 -17.14
CA GLN A 55 6.94 -0.19 -16.09
C GLN A 55 6.37 0.52 -14.85
N ALA A 56 5.61 1.60 -15.05
CA ALA A 56 4.92 2.30 -13.97
C ALA A 56 3.96 1.35 -13.22
N ALA A 57 3.14 0.59 -13.95
CA ALA A 57 2.24 -0.40 -13.38
C ALA A 57 2.97 -1.47 -12.58
N GLY A 58 4.11 -1.98 -13.09
CA GLY A 58 4.95 -2.92 -12.36
C GLY A 58 5.43 -2.36 -11.01
N HIS A 59 5.88 -1.10 -10.98
CA HIS A 59 6.26 -0.44 -9.74
C HIS A 59 5.09 -0.28 -8.76
N VAL A 60 3.89 0.01 -9.25
CA VAL A 60 2.69 0.09 -8.40
C VAL A 60 2.30 -1.28 -7.87
N VAL A 61 2.35 -2.34 -8.68
CA VAL A 61 2.06 -3.71 -8.23
C VAL A 61 3.02 -4.12 -7.12
N ASP A 62 4.33 -3.92 -7.30
CA ASP A 62 5.33 -4.23 -6.26
C ASP A 62 5.06 -3.44 -4.97
N PHE A 63 4.59 -2.20 -5.11
CA PHE A 63 4.23 -1.36 -3.98
C PHE A 63 2.98 -1.86 -3.25
N VAL A 64 1.94 -2.26 -3.98
CA VAL A 64 0.72 -2.85 -3.40
C VAL A 64 1.05 -4.17 -2.70
N GLU A 65 1.84 -5.05 -3.31
CA GLU A 65 2.31 -6.30 -2.69
C GLU A 65 3.04 -6.02 -1.37
N HIS A 66 3.91 -4.99 -1.36
CA HIS A 66 4.59 -4.58 -0.12
C HIS A 66 3.62 -4.10 0.98
N LEU A 67 2.56 -3.37 0.62
CA LEU A 67 1.52 -2.95 1.58
C LEU A 67 0.72 -4.15 2.11
N GLU A 68 0.41 -5.12 1.24
CA GLU A 68 -0.28 -6.37 1.60
C GLU A 68 0.54 -7.19 2.61
N ASP A 69 1.86 -7.37 2.36
CA ASP A 69 2.78 -8.05 3.29
C ASP A 69 2.82 -7.35 4.67
N ARG A 70 2.84 -6.01 4.66
CA ARG A 70 2.84 -5.21 5.89
C ARG A 70 1.52 -5.35 6.63
N MET A 71 0.41 -5.38 5.90
CA MET A 71 -0.92 -5.61 6.47
C MET A 71 -0.97 -6.96 7.20
N GLU A 72 -0.49 -8.04 6.56
CA GLU A 72 -0.40 -9.37 7.17
C GLU A 72 0.47 -9.34 8.43
N THR A 73 1.67 -8.76 8.35
CA THR A 73 2.58 -8.60 9.50
C THR A 73 1.90 -7.93 10.70
N TYR A 74 1.17 -6.83 10.47
CA TYR A 74 0.47 -6.14 11.55
C TYR A 74 -0.71 -6.94 12.09
N ASP A 75 -1.41 -7.71 11.24
CA ASP A 75 -2.48 -8.59 11.67
C ASP A 75 -1.96 -9.72 12.57
N GLU A 76 -0.79 -10.29 12.26
CA GLU A 76 -0.14 -11.32 13.07
C GLU A 76 0.23 -10.83 14.49
N PHE A 77 0.60 -9.55 14.66
CA PHE A 77 0.87 -8.99 15.99
C PHE A 77 -0.39 -8.88 16.86
N VAL A 78 -1.59 -8.79 16.27
CA VAL A 78 -2.83 -8.57 17.01
C VAL A 78 -3.12 -9.71 18.02
N PRO A 79 -3.15 -11.01 17.64
CA PRO A 79 -3.34 -12.09 18.60
C PRO A 79 -2.22 -12.18 19.63
N GLU A 80 -0.96 -11.92 19.25
CA GLU A 80 0.19 -11.97 20.16
C GLU A 80 0.08 -10.90 21.26
N LEU A 81 -0.21 -9.65 20.89
CA LEU A 81 -0.39 -8.55 21.83
C LEU A 81 -1.53 -8.84 22.82
N ARG A 82 -2.65 -9.39 22.33
CA ARG A 82 -3.77 -9.81 23.19
C ARG A 82 -3.34 -10.91 24.17
N ALA A 83 -2.55 -11.88 23.73
CA ALA A 83 -2.05 -12.96 24.59
C ALA A 83 -1.15 -12.43 25.71
N TRP A 84 -0.43 -11.33 25.48
CA TRP A 84 0.41 -10.65 26.47
C TRP A 84 -0.31 -9.58 27.29
N GLY A 85 -1.64 -9.45 27.13
CA GLY A 85 -2.44 -8.43 27.81
C GLY A 85 -2.12 -6.99 27.39
N GLN A 86 -1.46 -6.80 26.24
CA GLN A 86 -1.17 -5.49 25.66
C GLN A 86 -2.32 -5.07 24.73
N SER A 87 -2.54 -3.77 24.58
CA SER A 87 -3.54 -3.24 23.66
C SER A 87 -3.04 -3.38 22.20
N PRO A 88 -3.78 -4.07 21.30
CA PRO A 88 -3.39 -4.22 19.90
C PRO A 88 -3.75 -3.00 19.03
N ILE A 89 -4.26 -1.90 19.62
CA ILE A 89 -4.85 -0.79 18.87
C ILE A 89 -3.91 -0.17 17.84
N TYR A 90 -2.62 -0.01 18.17
CA TYR A 90 -1.64 0.54 17.24
C TYR A 90 -1.38 -0.41 16.06
N ALA A 91 -1.29 -1.72 16.30
CA ALA A 91 -1.12 -2.71 15.23
C ALA A 91 -2.34 -2.71 14.28
N ILE A 92 -3.55 -2.65 14.85
CA ILE A 92 -4.79 -2.55 14.08
C ILE A 92 -4.82 -1.26 13.23
N ALA A 93 -4.42 -0.12 13.81
CA ALA A 93 -4.40 1.15 13.11
C ALA A 93 -3.41 1.14 11.93
N TRP A 94 -2.20 0.57 12.13
CA TRP A 94 -1.22 0.42 11.04
C TRP A 94 -1.67 -0.57 9.96
N ARG A 95 -2.28 -1.70 10.34
CA ARG A 95 -2.88 -2.67 9.42
C ARG A 95 -3.95 -2.02 8.55
N ASN A 96 -4.88 -1.31 9.18
CA ASN A 96 -5.96 -0.62 8.49
C ASN A 96 -5.42 0.49 7.58
N LEU A 97 -4.34 1.17 7.98
CA LEU A 97 -3.67 2.15 7.13
C LEU A 97 -3.12 1.49 5.86
N GLN A 98 -2.49 0.31 5.95
CA GLN A 98 -2.00 -0.38 4.74
C GLN A 98 -3.16 -0.73 3.80
N ALA A 99 -4.25 -1.30 4.34
CA ALA A 99 -5.44 -1.64 3.56
C ALA A 99 -6.04 -0.42 2.86
N ASP A 100 -6.10 0.71 3.57
CA ASP A 100 -6.67 1.93 3.04
C ASP A 100 -5.80 2.55 1.93
N LEU A 101 -4.47 2.53 2.08
CA LEU A 101 -3.55 2.96 1.02
C LEU A 101 -3.70 2.09 -0.25
N VAL A 102 -3.89 0.78 -0.10
CA VAL A 102 -4.19 -0.10 -1.24
C VAL A 102 -5.48 0.33 -1.93
N MET A 103 -6.56 0.62 -1.18
CA MET A 103 -7.79 1.13 -1.78
C MET A 103 -7.58 2.46 -2.50
N GLN A 104 -6.89 3.44 -1.89
CA GLN A 104 -6.60 4.72 -2.52
C GLN A 104 -5.87 4.54 -3.86
N ILE A 105 -4.89 3.62 -3.93
CA ILE A 105 -4.19 3.29 -5.18
C ILE A 105 -5.16 2.73 -6.24
N HIS A 106 -6.08 1.86 -5.85
CA HIS A 106 -7.08 1.30 -6.75
C HIS A 106 -8.17 2.30 -7.20
N GLU A 107 -8.40 3.38 -6.44
CA GLU A 107 -9.31 4.46 -6.84
C GLU A 107 -8.76 5.32 -7.98
N HIS A 108 -7.46 5.27 -8.24
CA HIS A 108 -6.85 5.92 -9.41
C HIS A 108 -7.12 5.11 -10.67
N GLU A 109 -8.11 5.57 -11.47
CA GLU A 109 -8.65 4.85 -12.63
C GLU A 109 -7.58 4.35 -13.61
N TRP A 110 -6.58 5.17 -13.92
CA TRP A 110 -5.53 4.78 -14.86
C TRP A 110 -4.64 3.67 -14.30
N LEU A 111 -4.48 3.54 -12.98
CA LEU A 111 -3.70 2.47 -12.36
C LEU A 111 -4.47 1.18 -12.24
N ALA A 112 -5.77 1.24 -11.89
CA ALA A 112 -6.59 0.05 -11.66
C ALA A 112 -6.54 -0.93 -12.85
N GLU A 113 -6.75 -0.43 -14.08
CA GLU A 113 -6.72 -1.26 -15.29
C GLU A 113 -5.33 -1.82 -15.61
N HIS A 114 -4.25 -1.12 -15.21
CA HIS A 114 -2.89 -1.55 -15.46
C HIS A 114 -2.42 -2.56 -14.41
N ILE A 115 -2.77 -2.37 -13.14
CA ILE A 115 -2.51 -3.29 -12.03
C ILE A 115 -3.14 -4.65 -12.30
N ASP A 116 -4.42 -4.68 -12.68
CA ASP A 116 -5.13 -5.94 -12.93
C ASP A 116 -4.51 -6.72 -14.11
N ARG A 117 -4.11 -6.01 -15.17
CA ARG A 117 -3.43 -6.62 -16.32
C ARG A 117 -2.06 -7.17 -15.94
N GLU A 118 -1.27 -6.40 -15.20
CA GLU A 118 0.08 -6.80 -14.76
C GLU A 118 0.03 -8.00 -13.81
N ARG A 119 -0.87 -8.00 -12.81
CA ARG A 119 -1.06 -9.15 -11.91
C ARG A 119 -1.48 -10.41 -12.68
N ASN A 120 -2.40 -10.29 -13.65
CA ASN A 120 -2.77 -11.40 -14.51
C ASN A 120 -1.61 -11.89 -15.38
N TYR A 121 -0.79 -10.99 -15.91
CA TYR A 121 0.40 -11.34 -16.68
C TYR A 121 1.40 -12.15 -15.83
N ARG A 122 1.73 -11.68 -14.62
CA ARG A 122 2.61 -12.37 -13.67
C ARG A 122 2.09 -13.76 -13.31
N LEU A 123 0.80 -13.89 -13.00
CA LEU A 123 0.16 -15.17 -12.69
C LEU A 123 0.26 -16.16 -13.86
N VAL A 124 0.07 -15.69 -15.10
CA VAL A 124 0.24 -16.52 -16.31
C VAL A 124 1.70 -16.92 -16.50
N GLU A 125 2.65 -15.99 -16.38
CA GLU A 125 4.08 -16.31 -16.50
C GLU A 125 4.52 -17.37 -15.48
N ASP A 126 4.13 -17.19 -14.22
CA ASP A 126 4.46 -18.14 -13.16
C ASP A 126 3.80 -19.50 -13.39
N GLY A 127 2.53 -19.54 -13.80
CA GLY A 127 1.85 -20.78 -14.19
C GLY A 127 2.53 -21.51 -15.36
N ILE A 128 3.02 -20.78 -16.36
CA ILE A 128 3.80 -21.34 -17.48
C ILE A 128 5.16 -21.87 -17.00
N ARG A 129 5.82 -21.19 -16.04
CA ARG A 129 7.07 -21.66 -15.44
C ARG A 129 6.86 -22.94 -14.62
N PHE A 130 5.75 -23.08 -13.89
CA PHE A 130 5.42 -24.29 -13.14
C PHE A 130 4.97 -25.48 -14.01
N GLY A 131 4.40 -25.24 -15.20
CA GLY A 131 3.96 -26.27 -16.14
C GLY A 131 5.04 -26.94 -16.99
N LYS A 132 6.31 -26.52 -16.90
CA LYS A 132 7.46 -27.09 -17.63
C LYS A 132 8.23 -28.17 -16.85
N ARG A 133 7.54 -28.99 -16.07
CA ARG A 133 8.12 -30.15 -15.36
C ARG A 133 7.63 -31.47 -15.93
#